data_AF-A0A1I7I1M9-F1
#
_entry.id   AF-A0A1I7I1M9-F1
#
_cell.length_a   1.000
_cell.length_b   1.000
_cell.length_c   1.000
_cell.angle_alpha   90.00
_cell.angle_beta   90.00
_cell.angle_gamma   90.00
#
_symmetry.space_group_name_H-M   'P 1'
#
loop_
_entity.id
_entity.type
_entity.pdbx_description
1 polymer ?
#
loop_
_entity_poly.entity_id
_entity_poly.type
_entity_poly.pdbx_seq_one_letter_code
_entity_poly.pdbx_strand_id
1 'polypeptide(L)'
;MEQIYTDAVLREIQGMAGFILQYAVVLVASGTLAMALIEAWKKLANSLAKFHRKSILEWLTNNPKHSKQYFIRVGTPISYDAEKAYEQLLFLTTGMGNPEGDSDRFAYSIERQKRWGGKGSYERSIEYALFELEIERLMGQVQDAADVALNNPDLYLDLFTFLTRGISRGDIEKWREAVRKSADDMARIDDNKRKEMADLYTRLKQAVRKHLDSFQIVTAHRWANWNQFVGVVLGAVLLFIAQLLILHNIQSHKDADELWSWIQLIGISAFGGILSPFAKDLVSALQKVKNG
;
A
#
# COMPACT_ATOMS: atom_id res chain seq x y z
N MET A 1 -57.58 -30.05 2.46
CA MET A 1 -56.47 -29.80 3.40
C MET A 1 -55.15 -29.57 2.69
N GLU A 2 -54.80 -30.38 1.67
CA GLU A 2 -53.54 -30.24 0.93
C GLU A 2 -53.35 -28.86 0.29
N GLN A 3 -54.36 -28.32 -0.41
CA GLN A 3 -54.28 -27.01 -1.05
C GLN A 3 -54.06 -25.83 -0.07
N ILE A 4 -54.63 -25.92 1.15
CA ILE A 4 -54.46 -24.89 2.19
C ILE A 4 -53.00 -24.87 2.69
N TYR A 5 -52.33 -26.03 2.75
CA TYR A 5 -50.94 -26.12 3.16
C TYR A 5 -50.01 -25.53 2.08
N THR A 6 -50.28 -25.82 0.80
CA THR A 6 -49.50 -25.29 -0.32
C THR A 6 -49.56 -23.76 -0.38
N ASP A 7 -50.74 -23.17 -0.22
CA ASP A 7 -50.92 -21.71 -0.25
C ASP A 7 -50.22 -21.01 0.94
N ALA A 8 -50.25 -21.63 2.12
CA ALA A 8 -49.53 -21.11 3.29
C ALA A 8 -48.01 -21.12 3.07
N VAL A 9 -47.46 -22.22 2.58
CA VAL A 9 -46.02 -22.33 2.28
C VAL A 9 -45.61 -21.34 1.19
N LEU A 10 -46.40 -21.18 0.11
CA LEU A 10 -46.10 -20.22 -0.95
C LEU A 10 -46.10 -18.77 -0.44
N ARG A 11 -47.03 -18.41 0.44
CA ARG A 11 -47.09 -17.08 1.06
C ARG A 11 -45.85 -16.80 1.91
N GLU A 12 -45.41 -17.76 2.73
CA GLU A 12 -44.20 -17.62 3.55
C GLU A 12 -42.94 -17.49 2.68
N ILE A 13 -42.83 -18.30 1.62
CA ILE A 13 -41.71 -18.22 0.66
C ILE A 13 -41.68 -16.85 -0.02
N GLN A 14 -42.82 -16.33 -0.46
CA GLN A 14 -42.91 -14.99 -1.06
C GLN A 14 -42.54 -13.89 -0.08
N GLY A 15 -42.98 -13.99 1.18
CA GLY A 15 -42.61 -13.07 2.25
C GLY A 15 -41.10 -13.06 2.50
N MET A 16 -40.49 -14.24 2.62
CA MET A 16 -39.05 -14.39 2.79
C MET A 16 -38.26 -13.84 1.59
N ALA A 17 -38.72 -14.12 0.36
CA ALA A 17 -38.09 -13.61 -0.85
C ALA A 17 -38.15 -12.07 -0.93
N GLY A 18 -39.30 -11.47 -0.59
CA GLY A 18 -39.44 -10.02 -0.55
C GLY A 18 -38.52 -9.36 0.48
N PHE A 19 -38.43 -9.95 1.67
CA PHE A 19 -37.51 -9.50 2.72
C PHE A 19 -36.04 -9.58 2.28
N ILE A 20 -35.61 -10.71 1.72
CA ILE A 20 -34.25 -10.89 1.22
C ILE A 20 -33.93 -9.87 0.12
N LEU A 21 -34.86 -9.61 -0.80
CA LEU A 21 -34.65 -8.66 -1.90
C LEU A 21 -34.52 -7.23 -1.37
N GLN A 22 -35.37 -6.80 -0.44
CA GLN A 22 -35.23 -5.49 0.20
C GLN A 22 -33.90 -5.34 0.95
N TYR A 23 -33.51 -6.37 1.71
CA TYR A 23 -32.24 -6.37 2.43
C TYR A 23 -31.06 -6.29 1.46
N ALA A 24 -31.10 -7.03 0.34
CA ALA A 24 -30.09 -6.99 -0.69
C ALA A 24 -29.95 -5.58 -1.30
N VAL A 25 -31.06 -4.89 -1.58
CA VAL A 25 -31.04 -3.51 -2.10
C VAL A 25 -30.38 -2.56 -1.11
N VAL A 26 -30.72 -2.63 0.17
CA VAL A 26 -30.10 -1.80 1.24
C VAL A 26 -28.61 -2.11 1.37
N LEU A 27 -28.24 -3.39 1.28
CA LEU A 27 -26.85 -3.83 1.36
C LEU A 27 -26.02 -3.34 0.16
N VAL A 28 -26.57 -3.40 -1.05
CA VAL A 28 -25.93 -2.85 -2.26
C VAL A 28 -25.79 -1.33 -2.17
N ALA A 29 -26.84 -0.63 -1.73
CA ALA A 29 -26.81 0.83 -1.58
C ALA A 29 -25.76 1.28 -0.54
N SER A 30 -25.73 0.63 0.63
CA SER A 30 -24.76 0.92 1.68
C SER A 30 -23.32 0.58 1.28
N GLY A 31 -23.10 -0.54 0.57
CA GLY A 31 -21.81 -0.90 0.01
C GLY A 31 -21.31 0.13 -1.01
N THR A 32 -22.20 0.60 -1.89
CA THR A 32 -21.89 1.64 -2.88
C THR A 32 -21.52 2.96 -2.21
N LEU A 33 -22.30 3.39 -1.21
CA LEU A 33 -22.02 4.60 -0.43
C LEU A 33 -20.69 4.50 0.32
N ALA A 34 -20.41 3.35 0.97
CA ALA A 34 -19.16 3.13 1.66
C ALA A 34 -17.97 3.24 0.71
N MET A 35 -18.05 2.64 -0.48
CA MET A 35 -17.00 2.74 -1.49
C MET A 35 -16.77 4.19 -1.94
N ALA A 36 -17.85 4.93 -2.22
CA ALA A 36 -17.76 6.34 -2.60
C ALA A 36 -17.12 7.20 -1.49
N LEU A 37 -17.46 6.94 -0.22
CA LEU A 37 -16.86 7.63 0.92
C LEU A 37 -15.38 7.27 1.10
N ILE A 38 -14.99 6.02 0.88
CA ILE A 38 -13.58 5.59 0.91
C ILE A 38 -12.79 6.29 -0.19
N GLU A 39 -13.33 6.36 -1.41
CA GLU A 39 -12.67 7.04 -2.53
C GLU A 39 -12.57 8.54 -2.29
N ALA A 40 -13.63 9.18 -1.79
CA ALA A 40 -13.62 10.58 -1.40
C ALA A 40 -12.59 10.84 -0.30
N TRP A 41 -12.57 9.99 0.75
CA TRP A 41 -11.60 10.08 1.82
C TRP A 41 -10.17 9.91 1.32
N LYS A 42 -9.91 8.96 0.41
CA LYS A 42 -8.58 8.77 -0.20
C LYS A 42 -8.10 10.04 -0.90
N LYS A 43 -8.97 10.67 -1.69
CA LYS A 43 -8.70 11.92 -2.42
C LYS A 43 -8.54 13.12 -1.50
N LEU A 44 -9.30 13.20 -0.41
CA LEU A 44 -9.28 14.33 0.52
C LEU A 44 -8.13 14.24 1.54
N ALA A 45 -7.82 13.03 2.00
CA ALA A 45 -6.85 12.80 3.08
C ALA A 45 -5.43 12.53 2.56
N ASN A 46 -5.25 12.39 1.24
CA ASN A 46 -3.98 12.05 0.60
C ASN A 46 -3.36 10.78 1.21
N SER A 47 -4.21 9.81 1.51
CA SER A 47 -3.82 8.63 2.31
C SER A 47 -2.82 7.74 1.57
N LEU A 48 -2.92 7.68 0.24
CA LEU A 48 -2.00 6.92 -0.61
C LEU A 48 -0.58 7.47 -0.53
N ALA A 49 -0.40 8.78 -0.76
CA ALA A 49 0.90 9.43 -0.70
C ALA A 49 1.58 9.28 0.67
N LYS A 50 0.80 9.46 1.76
CA LYS A 50 1.28 9.24 3.13
C LYS A 50 1.70 7.79 3.36
N PHE A 51 0.91 6.85 2.87
CA PHE A 51 1.20 5.43 2.99
C PHE A 51 2.45 5.04 2.21
N HIS A 52 2.59 5.43 0.94
CA HIS A 52 3.78 5.16 0.13
C HIS A 52 5.05 5.74 0.74
N ARG A 53 5.01 7.01 1.16
CA ARG A 53 6.13 7.66 1.83
C ARG A 53 6.53 6.92 3.10
N LYS A 54 5.55 6.57 3.96
CA LYS A 54 5.79 5.81 5.19
C LYS A 54 6.39 4.43 4.88
N SER A 55 5.87 3.72 3.89
CA SER A 55 6.37 2.41 3.49
C SER A 55 7.82 2.46 3.00
N ILE A 56 8.19 3.46 2.21
CA ILE A 56 9.57 3.66 1.75
C ILE A 56 10.50 3.98 2.93
N LEU A 57 10.11 4.87 3.84
CA LEU A 57 10.90 5.17 5.04
C LEU A 57 11.07 3.95 5.95
N GLU A 58 10.00 3.17 6.18
CA GLU A 58 10.07 1.91 6.92
C GLU A 58 11.01 0.90 6.25
N TRP A 59 11.01 0.85 4.91
CA TRP A 59 11.86 -0.03 4.12
C TRP A 59 13.33 0.36 4.16
N LEU A 60 13.64 1.66 4.04
CA LEU A 60 15.00 2.21 4.10
C LEU A 60 15.61 2.14 5.51
N THR A 61 14.82 2.46 6.55
CA THR A 61 15.27 2.40 7.95
C THR A 61 15.46 0.97 8.46
N ASN A 62 15.08 -0.02 7.65
CA ASN A 62 15.29 -1.43 7.93
C ASN A 62 14.72 -1.83 9.31
N ASN A 63 13.58 -1.23 9.68
CA ASN A 63 13.11 -1.20 11.07
C ASN A 63 13.01 -2.64 11.61
N PRO A 64 13.86 -3.04 12.57
CA PRO A 64 14.07 -4.44 12.92
C PRO A 64 12.90 -5.09 13.67
N LYS A 65 11.80 -4.36 13.86
CA LYS A 65 10.56 -4.90 14.44
C LYS A 65 10.03 -6.13 13.68
N HIS A 66 10.39 -6.30 12.41
CA HIS A 66 10.02 -7.47 11.59
C HIS A 66 11.20 -8.34 11.12
N SER A 67 12.46 -7.93 11.31
CA SER A 67 13.63 -8.64 10.75
C SER A 67 14.33 -9.62 11.71
N LYS A 68 13.81 -9.80 12.93
CA LYS A 68 14.37 -10.73 13.93
C LYS A 68 14.53 -12.19 13.45
N GLN A 69 13.92 -12.57 12.33
CA GLN A 69 13.91 -13.95 11.85
C GLN A 69 14.85 -14.29 10.67
N TYR A 70 15.55 -13.33 10.05
CA TYR A 70 16.31 -13.62 8.82
C TYR A 70 17.79 -13.24 8.80
N PHE A 71 18.37 -12.78 9.92
CA PHE A 71 19.82 -12.57 10.00
C PHE A 71 20.56 -13.89 10.25
N ILE A 72 20.53 -14.77 9.26
CA ILE A 72 21.45 -15.90 9.15
C ILE A 72 22.76 -15.36 8.57
N ARG A 73 23.73 -15.10 9.43
CA ARG A 73 25.19 -15.33 9.22
C ARG A 73 25.89 -14.82 7.95
N VAL A 74 25.47 -13.75 7.28
CA VAL A 74 26.23 -13.15 6.16
C VAL A 74 26.88 -11.83 6.56
N GLY A 75 28.11 -11.90 7.10
CA GLY A 75 29.03 -10.76 7.27
C GLY A 75 28.58 -9.64 8.22
N THR A 76 29.48 -8.69 8.49
CA THR A 76 29.06 -7.44 9.13
C THR A 76 28.17 -6.66 8.14
N PRO A 77 27.05 -6.07 8.56
CA PRO A 77 26.27 -5.24 7.65
C PRO A 77 27.13 -4.04 7.22
N ILE A 78 27.16 -3.74 5.93
CA ILE A 78 27.71 -2.47 5.46
C ILE A 78 26.75 -1.40 5.98
N SER A 79 27.26 -0.50 6.82
CA SER A 79 26.47 0.59 7.37
C SER A 79 26.17 1.61 6.27
N TYR A 80 24.91 2.02 6.18
CA TYR A 80 24.47 3.14 5.36
C TYR A 80 23.61 4.06 6.22
N ASP A 81 23.52 5.32 5.83
CA ASP A 81 22.60 6.28 6.43
C ASP A 81 21.25 6.22 5.68
N ALA A 82 20.20 5.77 6.38
CA ALA A 82 18.87 5.63 5.79
C ALA A 82 18.26 6.97 5.34
N GLU A 83 18.68 8.06 5.98
CA GLU A 83 18.24 9.42 5.71
C GLU A 83 18.84 9.91 4.39
N LYS A 84 20.17 9.78 4.23
CA LYS A 84 20.85 10.04 2.95
C LYS A 84 20.38 9.14 1.82
N ALA A 85 20.13 7.85 2.10
CA ALA A 85 19.59 6.94 1.08
C ALA A 85 18.21 7.38 0.57
N TYR A 86 17.37 7.92 1.45
CA TYR A 86 16.07 8.49 1.06
C TYR A 86 16.22 9.77 0.25
N GLU A 87 17.11 10.68 0.66
CA GLU A 87 17.41 11.90 -0.09
C GLU A 87 17.90 11.59 -1.51
N GLN A 88 18.84 10.65 -1.63
CA GLN A 88 19.37 10.22 -2.93
C GLN A 88 18.26 9.60 -3.79
N LEU A 89 17.36 8.81 -3.19
CA LEU A 89 16.21 8.26 -3.90
C LEU A 89 15.27 9.36 -4.38
N LEU A 90 14.94 10.33 -3.53
CA LEU A 90 14.10 11.47 -3.91
C LEU A 90 14.76 12.30 -5.01
N PHE A 91 16.04 12.59 -4.88
CA PHE A 91 16.80 13.33 -5.89
C PHE A 91 16.76 12.63 -7.24
N LEU A 92 17.02 11.33 -7.28
CA LEU A 92 17.03 10.56 -8.52
C LEU A 92 15.64 10.41 -9.15
N THR A 93 14.57 10.42 -8.36
CA THR A 93 13.19 10.27 -8.85
C THR A 93 12.51 11.59 -9.20
N THR A 94 12.94 12.70 -8.61
CA THR A 94 12.26 14.00 -8.75
C THR A 94 13.14 15.11 -9.31
N GLY A 95 14.45 14.91 -9.36
CA GLY A 95 15.43 15.95 -9.65
C GLY A 95 15.58 17.01 -8.55
N MET A 96 14.93 16.83 -7.40
CA MET A 96 14.94 17.79 -6.29
C MET A 96 15.96 17.41 -5.22
N GLY A 97 16.76 18.39 -4.80
CA GLY A 97 17.80 18.23 -3.77
C GLY A 97 19.20 18.32 -4.36
N ASN A 98 20.19 18.63 -3.51
CA ASN A 98 21.59 18.45 -3.86
C ASN A 98 22.14 17.33 -2.97
N PRO A 99 22.56 16.18 -3.52
CA PRO A 99 23.10 15.08 -2.72
C PRO A 99 24.36 15.47 -1.93
N GLU A 100 25.02 16.58 -2.29
CA GLU A 100 26.29 17.00 -1.69
C GLU A 100 26.20 18.17 -0.70
N GLY A 101 25.03 18.80 -0.46
CA GLY A 101 25.06 20.16 0.14
C GLY A 101 23.91 20.66 1.02
N ASP A 102 22.85 19.91 1.32
CA ASP A 102 21.74 20.48 2.10
C ASP A 102 21.06 19.46 3.04
N SER A 103 21.85 18.85 3.94
CA SER A 103 21.35 17.92 4.98
C SER A 103 20.26 18.56 5.85
N ASP A 104 20.26 19.88 5.98
CA ASP A 104 19.29 20.62 6.79
C ASP A 104 17.87 20.53 6.22
N ARG A 105 17.70 20.41 4.89
CA ARG A 105 16.38 20.24 4.27
C ARG A 105 15.72 18.92 4.59
N PHE A 106 16.49 17.83 4.67
CA PHE A 106 15.92 16.54 4.98
C PHE A 106 15.61 16.38 6.47
N ALA A 107 16.52 16.84 7.35
CA ALA A 107 16.25 16.94 8.78
C ALA A 107 14.96 17.74 9.01
N TYR A 108 14.79 18.86 8.29
CA TYR A 108 13.55 19.61 8.25
C TYR A 108 12.36 18.80 7.73
N SER A 109 12.53 17.97 6.69
CA SER A 109 11.45 17.13 6.14
C SER A 109 10.97 16.02 7.10
N ILE A 110 11.89 15.36 7.81
CA ILE A 110 11.62 14.32 8.83
C ILE A 110 11.06 14.96 10.09
N GLU A 111 11.64 16.06 10.54
CA GLU A 111 11.17 16.79 11.71
C GLU A 111 9.79 17.38 11.46
N ARG A 112 9.55 17.96 10.28
CA ARG A 112 8.21 18.38 9.83
C ARG A 112 7.26 17.19 9.79
N GLN A 113 7.66 16.02 9.30
CA GLN A 113 6.82 14.82 9.34
C GLN A 113 6.46 14.39 10.78
N LYS A 114 7.43 14.35 11.69
CA LYS A 114 7.21 14.00 13.11
C LYS A 114 6.29 15.01 13.80
N ARG A 115 6.42 16.28 13.44
CA ARG A 115 5.67 17.39 14.02
C ARG A 115 4.28 17.54 13.39
N TRP A 116 4.07 17.04 12.17
CA TRP A 116 2.87 17.23 11.35
C TRP A 116 1.94 16.01 11.28
N GLY A 117 1.74 15.38 12.44
CA GLY A 117 0.36 15.00 12.81
C GLY A 117 -0.59 16.23 12.87
N GLY A 118 -0.04 17.45 12.86
CA GLY A 118 -0.76 18.72 12.76
C GLY A 118 -1.20 19.09 11.34
N LYS A 119 -2.52 19.18 11.17
CA LYS A 119 -3.25 19.85 10.07
C LYS A 119 -2.56 21.18 9.68
N GLY A 120 -2.21 21.43 8.42
CA GLY A 120 -1.88 22.82 8.08
C GLY A 120 -1.43 23.17 6.67
N SER A 121 -0.46 22.49 6.06
CA SER A 121 0.10 22.94 4.78
C SER A 121 0.72 21.80 3.99
N TYR A 122 -0.14 21.06 3.28
CA TYR A 122 0.31 20.28 2.13
C TYR A 122 0.56 21.26 0.99
N GLU A 123 1.64 22.03 1.08
CA GLU A 123 2.22 22.58 -0.13
C GLU A 123 2.47 21.40 -1.07
N ARG A 124 1.96 21.51 -2.30
CA ARG A 124 2.10 20.51 -3.36
C ARG A 124 3.58 20.41 -3.74
N SER A 125 4.38 19.77 -2.90
CA SER A 125 5.78 19.52 -3.17
C SER A 125 5.91 18.49 -4.30
N ILE A 126 7.00 18.54 -5.06
CA ILE A 126 7.24 17.58 -6.14
C ILE A 126 7.32 16.15 -5.58
N GLU A 127 7.87 15.97 -4.37
CA GLU A 127 7.84 14.71 -3.63
C GLU A 127 6.43 14.15 -3.44
N TYR A 128 5.45 15.04 -3.18
CA TYR A 128 4.07 14.63 -3.02
C TYR A 128 3.51 14.01 -4.30
N ALA A 129 3.80 14.62 -5.45
CA ALA A 129 3.37 14.09 -6.75
C ALA A 129 3.98 12.71 -7.03
N LEU A 130 5.23 12.47 -6.63
CA LEU A 130 5.85 11.15 -6.72
C LEU A 130 5.08 10.11 -5.91
N PHE A 131 4.75 10.40 -4.65
CA PHE A 131 4.08 9.42 -3.78
C PHE A 131 2.59 9.24 -4.06
N GLU A 132 1.95 10.17 -4.78
CA GLU A 132 0.57 10.06 -5.23
C GLU A 132 0.40 9.10 -6.42
N LEU A 133 1.49 8.71 -7.09
CA LEU A 133 1.47 7.72 -8.17
C LEU A 133 0.92 6.37 -7.68
N GLU A 134 0.30 5.64 -8.62
CA GLU A 134 0.00 4.21 -8.43
C GLU A 134 1.28 3.43 -8.13
N ILE A 135 1.18 2.37 -7.32
CA ILE A 135 2.35 1.64 -6.82
C ILE A 135 3.24 1.14 -7.96
N GLU A 136 2.67 0.72 -9.08
CA GLU A 136 3.39 0.26 -10.27
C GLU A 136 4.23 1.40 -10.89
N ARG A 137 3.65 2.60 -11.00
CA ARG A 137 4.34 3.78 -11.54
C ARG A 137 5.40 4.30 -10.59
N LEU A 138 5.09 4.34 -9.29
CA LEU A 138 6.06 4.68 -8.25
C LEU A 138 7.26 3.73 -8.30
N MET A 139 7.02 2.43 -8.43
CA MET A 139 8.09 1.44 -8.51
C MET A 139 8.92 1.55 -9.79
N GLY A 140 8.31 1.96 -10.91
CA GLY A 140 9.07 2.30 -12.12
C GLY A 140 10.10 3.40 -11.86
N GLN A 141 9.70 4.50 -11.19
CA GLN A 141 10.62 5.58 -10.83
C GLN A 141 11.71 5.10 -9.85
N VAL A 142 11.35 4.27 -8.86
CA VAL A 142 12.32 3.69 -7.92
C VAL A 142 13.32 2.76 -8.63
N GLN A 143 12.88 2.00 -9.64
CA GLN A 143 13.74 1.16 -10.46
C GLN A 143 14.72 1.99 -11.30
N ASP A 144 14.24 3.06 -11.92
CA ASP A 144 15.08 3.99 -12.69
C ASP A 144 16.15 4.62 -11.78
N ALA A 145 15.77 5.08 -10.58
CA ALA A 145 16.70 5.59 -9.58
C ALA A 145 17.71 4.52 -9.13
N ALA A 146 17.27 3.28 -8.93
CA ALA A 146 18.16 2.18 -8.58
C ALA A 146 19.19 1.88 -9.68
N ASP A 147 18.79 1.92 -10.94
CA ASP A 147 19.69 1.75 -12.09
C ASP A 147 20.72 2.90 -12.15
N VAL A 148 20.33 4.14 -11.87
CA VAL A 148 21.28 5.27 -11.81
C VAL A 148 22.27 5.11 -10.65
N ALA A 149 21.79 4.69 -9.47
CA ALA A 149 22.64 4.44 -8.31
C ALA A 149 23.63 3.28 -8.55
N LEU A 150 23.21 2.22 -9.24
CA LEU A 150 24.09 1.11 -9.63
C LEU A 150 25.20 1.55 -10.60
N ASN A 151 24.89 2.48 -11.50
CA ASN A 151 25.86 3.03 -12.47
C ASN A 151 26.77 4.10 -11.86
N ASN A 152 26.41 4.69 -10.71
CA ASN A 152 27.18 5.76 -10.05
C ASN A 152 27.29 5.50 -8.54
N PRO A 153 27.92 4.39 -8.12
CA PRO A 153 27.88 3.92 -6.73
C PRO A 153 28.60 4.86 -5.75
N ASP A 154 29.54 5.69 -6.21
CA ASP A 154 30.25 6.64 -5.37
C ASP A 154 29.45 7.94 -5.14
N LEU A 155 28.62 8.36 -6.10
CA LEU A 155 27.76 9.55 -5.97
C LEU A 155 26.54 9.27 -5.10
N TYR A 156 26.00 8.05 -5.15
CA TYR A 156 24.80 7.65 -4.43
C TYR A 156 25.10 6.51 -3.45
N LEU A 157 26.13 6.71 -2.62
CA LEU A 157 26.73 5.65 -1.79
C LEU A 157 25.72 4.97 -0.85
N ASP A 158 24.90 5.76 -0.15
CA ASP A 158 23.96 5.23 0.85
C ASP A 158 22.82 4.44 0.19
N LEU A 159 22.25 4.95 -0.90
CA LEU A 159 21.23 4.26 -1.68
C LEU A 159 21.80 3.01 -2.37
N PHE A 160 23.00 3.10 -2.95
CA PHE A 160 23.69 1.95 -3.54
C PHE A 160 23.95 0.86 -2.49
N THR A 161 24.48 1.24 -1.33
CA THR A 161 24.76 0.31 -0.22
C THR A 161 23.48 -0.34 0.29
N PHE A 162 22.41 0.43 0.39
CA PHE A 162 21.10 -0.08 0.76
C PHE A 162 20.54 -1.07 -0.28
N LEU A 163 20.57 -0.74 -1.57
CA LEU A 163 20.02 -1.58 -2.64
C LEU A 163 20.80 -2.89 -2.80
N THR A 164 22.12 -2.84 -2.59
CA THR A 164 23.02 -4.00 -2.72
C THR A 164 23.16 -4.80 -1.42
N ARG A 165 22.37 -4.48 -0.38
CA ARG A 165 22.39 -5.23 0.88
C ARG A 165 22.06 -6.71 0.64
N GLY A 166 22.85 -7.61 1.22
CA GLY A 166 22.70 -9.05 1.03
C GLY A 166 23.39 -9.62 -0.22
N ILE A 167 23.98 -8.79 -1.07
CA ILE A 167 24.88 -9.22 -2.15
C ILE A 167 26.28 -9.49 -1.56
N SER A 168 27.03 -10.41 -2.18
CA SER A 168 28.41 -10.70 -1.78
C SER A 168 29.28 -9.43 -1.86
N ARG A 169 30.03 -9.15 -0.79
CA ARG A 169 30.95 -7.99 -0.72
C ARG A 169 31.95 -7.97 -1.87
N GLY A 170 32.49 -9.13 -2.24
CA GLY A 170 33.45 -9.23 -3.33
C GLY A 170 32.86 -8.83 -4.69
N ASP A 171 31.58 -9.11 -4.91
CA ASP A 171 30.88 -8.70 -6.14
C ASP A 171 30.62 -7.17 -6.14
N ILE A 172 30.27 -6.60 -4.99
CA ILE A 172 30.09 -5.14 -4.81
C ILE A 172 31.41 -4.40 -5.04
N GLU A 173 32.50 -4.86 -4.42
CA GLU A 173 33.83 -4.23 -4.56
C GLU A 173 34.35 -4.30 -6.00
N LYS A 174 34.24 -5.48 -6.65
CA LYS A 174 34.58 -5.64 -8.06
C LYS A 174 33.77 -4.72 -8.96
N TRP A 175 32.47 -4.56 -8.68
CA TRP A 175 31.62 -3.66 -9.45
C TRP A 175 31.99 -2.19 -9.25
N ARG A 176 32.28 -1.76 -8.02
CA ARG A 176 32.74 -0.39 -7.76
C ARG A 176 34.07 -0.10 -8.45
N GLU A 177 35.02 -1.03 -8.41
CA GLU A 177 36.29 -0.90 -9.11
C GLU A 177 36.07 -0.84 -10.64
N ALA A 178 35.16 -1.65 -11.16
CA ALA A 178 34.77 -1.66 -12.56
C ALA A 178 34.22 -0.31 -13.03
N VAL A 179 33.29 0.29 -12.27
CA VAL A 179 32.64 1.57 -12.63
C VAL A 179 33.60 2.75 -12.51
N ARG A 180 34.61 2.69 -11.63
CA ARG A 180 35.64 3.74 -11.50
C ARG A 180 36.62 3.81 -12.66
N LYS A 181 36.75 2.74 -13.44
CA LYS A 181 37.65 2.72 -14.60
C LYS A 181 37.08 3.65 -15.67
N SER A 182 37.93 4.48 -16.25
CA SER A 182 37.51 5.40 -17.30
C SER A 182 37.00 4.64 -18.52
N ALA A 183 36.21 5.30 -19.38
CA ALA A 183 35.79 4.72 -20.65
C ALA A 183 36.99 4.27 -21.51
N ASP A 184 38.10 5.01 -21.44
CA ASP A 184 39.36 4.69 -22.12
C ASP A 184 40.03 3.43 -21.56
N ASP A 185 39.98 3.24 -20.23
CA ASP A 185 40.48 2.02 -19.60
C ASP A 185 39.62 0.82 -20.01
N MET A 186 38.29 0.99 -20.05
CA MET A 186 37.35 -0.05 -20.47
C MET A 186 37.55 -0.49 -21.93
N ALA A 187 37.97 0.41 -22.82
CA ALA A 187 38.28 0.08 -24.20
C ALA A 187 39.50 -0.83 -24.36
N ARG A 188 40.43 -0.82 -23.38
CA ARG A 188 41.64 -1.65 -23.36
C ARG A 188 41.44 -3.01 -22.69
N ILE A 189 40.25 -3.28 -22.15
CA ILE A 189 39.95 -4.53 -21.44
C ILE A 189 39.71 -5.67 -22.43
N ASP A 190 40.33 -6.82 -22.14
CA ASP A 190 40.12 -8.09 -22.84
C ASP A 190 38.63 -8.48 -22.92
N ASP A 191 38.22 -9.13 -24.01
CA ASP A 191 36.82 -9.54 -24.24
C ASP A 191 36.28 -10.40 -23.10
N ASN A 192 37.11 -11.27 -22.52
CA ASN A 192 36.71 -12.12 -21.40
C ASN A 192 36.36 -11.29 -20.16
N LYS A 193 37.16 -10.28 -19.84
CA LYS A 193 36.90 -9.38 -18.70
C LYS A 193 35.65 -8.53 -18.91
N ARG A 194 35.39 -8.06 -20.15
CA ARG A 194 34.14 -7.37 -20.49
C ARG A 194 32.92 -8.26 -20.24
N LYS A 195 33.00 -9.53 -20.63
CA LYS A 195 31.96 -10.52 -20.37
C LYS A 195 31.76 -10.75 -18.86
N GLU A 196 32.84 -10.93 -18.09
CA GLU A 196 32.76 -11.09 -16.64
C GLU A 196 32.11 -9.88 -15.95
N MET A 197 32.40 -8.66 -16.41
CA MET A 197 31.79 -7.42 -15.90
C MET A 197 30.30 -7.33 -16.24
N ALA A 198 29.91 -7.71 -17.46
CA ALA A 198 28.51 -7.76 -17.87
C ALA A 198 27.71 -8.80 -17.07
N ASP A 199 28.31 -9.97 -16.82
CA ASP A 199 27.71 -11.02 -15.99
C ASP A 199 27.56 -10.55 -14.53
N LEU A 200 28.59 -9.88 -13.99
CA LEU A 200 28.55 -9.29 -12.64
C LEU A 200 27.42 -8.25 -12.53
N TYR A 201 27.34 -7.30 -13.46
CA TYR A 201 26.28 -6.30 -13.50
C TYR A 201 24.90 -6.94 -13.54
N THR A 202 24.72 -7.95 -14.40
CA THR A 202 23.45 -8.68 -14.53
C THR A 202 23.05 -9.31 -13.21
N ARG A 203 23.97 -9.95 -12.47
CA ARG A 203 23.69 -10.51 -11.15
C ARG A 203 23.28 -9.44 -10.13
N LEU A 204 24.01 -8.33 -10.08
CA LEU A 204 23.68 -7.21 -9.17
C LEU A 204 22.30 -6.65 -9.49
N LYS A 205 22.03 -6.36 -10.76
CA LYS A 205 20.74 -5.82 -11.22
C LYS A 205 19.58 -6.77 -10.89
N GLN A 206 19.75 -8.07 -11.11
CA GLN A 206 18.74 -9.08 -10.76
C GLN A 206 18.48 -9.13 -9.25
N ALA A 207 19.52 -9.08 -8.42
CA ALA A 207 19.37 -9.07 -6.97
C ALA A 207 18.62 -7.81 -6.48
N VAL A 208 19.01 -6.62 -6.97
CA VAL A 208 18.32 -5.36 -6.66
C VAL A 208 16.86 -5.42 -7.11
N ARG A 209 16.58 -5.88 -8.33
CA ARG A 209 15.22 -6.04 -8.84
C ARG A 209 14.38 -6.93 -7.94
N LYS A 210 14.91 -8.08 -7.49
CA LYS A 210 14.20 -8.98 -6.58
C LYS A 210 13.89 -8.32 -5.22
N HIS A 211 14.78 -7.47 -4.71
CA HIS A 211 14.53 -6.70 -3.50
C HIS A 211 13.39 -5.67 -3.70
N LEU A 212 13.37 -4.98 -4.84
CA LEU A 212 12.33 -4.04 -5.21
C LEU A 212 10.98 -4.73 -5.42
N ASP A 213 10.95 -5.86 -6.12
CA ASP A 213 9.73 -6.65 -6.35
C ASP A 213 9.13 -7.14 -5.02
N SER A 214 9.99 -7.61 -4.09
CA SER A 214 9.56 -8.02 -2.76
C SER A 214 8.93 -6.85 -1.98
N PHE A 215 9.54 -5.66 -2.06
CA PHE A 215 8.99 -4.46 -1.46
C PHE A 215 7.64 -4.07 -2.08
N GLN A 216 7.51 -4.12 -3.41
CA GLN A 216 6.28 -3.83 -4.13
C GLN A 216 5.14 -4.75 -3.69
N ILE A 217 5.39 -6.08 -3.66
CA ILE A 217 4.40 -7.08 -3.25
C ILE A 217 3.91 -6.81 -1.82
N VAL A 218 4.84 -6.62 -0.87
CA VAL A 218 4.50 -6.37 0.53
C VAL A 218 3.72 -5.05 0.68
N THR A 219 4.13 -4.00 -0.01
CA THR A 219 3.51 -2.68 0.06
C THR A 219 2.10 -2.69 -0.53
N ALA A 220 1.92 -3.31 -1.70
CA ALA A 220 0.63 -3.47 -2.34
C ALA A 220 -0.34 -4.28 -1.47
N HIS A 221 0.13 -5.39 -0.88
CA HIS A 221 -0.67 -6.20 0.03
C HIS A 221 -1.08 -5.43 1.30
N ARG A 222 -0.13 -4.70 1.93
CA ARG A 222 -0.43 -3.87 3.11
C ARG A 222 -1.46 -2.78 2.80
N TRP A 223 -1.38 -2.14 1.63
CA TRP A 223 -2.35 -1.14 1.20
C TRP A 223 -3.75 -1.75 0.96
N ALA A 224 -3.81 -2.91 0.31
CA ALA A 224 -5.06 -3.63 0.08
C ALA A 224 -5.74 -4.00 1.41
N ASN A 225 -4.98 -4.56 2.36
CA ASN A 225 -5.49 -4.90 3.69
C ASN A 225 -5.98 -3.68 4.45
N TRP A 226 -5.25 -2.55 4.36
CA TRP A 226 -5.68 -1.29 4.99
C TRP A 226 -6.99 -0.78 4.40
N ASN A 227 -7.14 -0.82 3.07
CA ASN A 227 -8.38 -0.42 2.40
C ASN A 227 -9.55 -1.33 2.77
N GLN A 228 -9.33 -2.64 2.85
CA GLN A 228 -10.34 -3.59 3.26
C GLN A 228 -10.77 -3.33 4.71
N PHE A 229 -9.82 -3.12 5.61
CA PHE A 229 -10.09 -2.80 7.01
C PHE A 229 -10.93 -1.52 7.14
N VAL A 230 -10.52 -0.44 6.49
CA VAL A 230 -11.28 0.83 6.50
C VAL A 230 -12.69 0.63 5.91
N GLY A 231 -12.83 -0.18 4.87
CA GLY A 231 -14.13 -0.49 4.28
C GLY A 231 -15.06 -1.27 5.21
N VAL A 232 -14.54 -2.28 5.93
CA VAL A 232 -15.31 -3.02 6.94
C VAL A 232 -15.76 -2.08 8.06
N VAL A 233 -14.85 -1.23 8.57
CA VAL A 233 -15.16 -0.27 9.64
C VAL A 233 -16.23 0.73 9.19
N LEU A 234 -16.09 1.33 8.02
CA LEU A 234 -17.07 2.30 7.50
C LEU A 234 -18.43 1.64 7.21
N GLY A 235 -18.44 0.43 6.65
CA GLY A 235 -19.67 -0.33 6.42
C GLY A 235 -20.42 -0.61 7.72
N ALA A 236 -19.69 -1.05 8.76
CA ALA A 236 -20.27 -1.27 10.08
C ALA A 236 -20.87 0.03 10.68
N VAL A 237 -20.15 1.15 10.59
CA VAL A 237 -20.62 2.45 11.07
C VAL A 237 -21.88 2.93 10.33
N LEU A 238 -21.91 2.81 9.00
CA LEU A 238 -23.08 3.23 8.21
C LEU A 238 -24.32 2.40 8.52
N LEU A 239 -24.16 1.08 8.67
CA LEU A 239 -25.28 0.19 9.04
C LEU A 239 -25.76 0.46 10.46
N PHE A 240 -24.85 0.71 11.40
CA PHE A 240 -25.19 1.10 12.75
C PHE A 240 -26.04 2.38 12.76
N ILE A 241 -25.62 3.42 12.01
CA ILE A 241 -26.38 4.67 11.85
C ILE A 241 -27.75 4.41 11.21
N ALA A 242 -27.80 3.63 10.12
CA ALA A 242 -29.05 3.32 9.44
C ALA A 242 -30.05 2.62 10.37
N GLN A 243 -29.58 1.69 11.21
CA GLN A 243 -30.41 1.02 12.19
C GLN A 243 -30.88 1.95 13.31
N LEU A 244 -30.03 2.87 13.78
CA LEU A 244 -30.46 3.89 14.74
C LEU A 244 -31.59 4.76 14.18
N LEU A 245 -31.52 5.13 12.90
CA LEU A 245 -32.58 5.90 12.24
C LEU A 245 -33.87 5.09 12.09
N ILE A 246 -33.76 3.79 11.76
CA ILE A 246 -34.91 2.89 11.67
C ILE A 246 -35.55 2.70 13.05
N LEU A 247 -34.75 2.41 14.09
CA LEU A 247 -35.25 2.27 15.46
C LEU A 247 -35.93 3.56 15.93
N HIS A 248 -35.34 4.73 15.67
CA HIS A 248 -35.95 6.01 16.01
C HIS A 248 -37.35 6.18 15.39
N ASN A 249 -37.54 5.74 14.15
CA ASN A 249 -38.85 5.78 13.49
C ASN A 249 -39.84 4.75 14.04
N ILE A 250 -39.37 3.57 14.46
CA ILE A 250 -40.22 2.48 14.99
C ILE A 250 -40.62 2.72 16.45
N GLN A 251 -39.74 3.31 17.26
CA GLN A 251 -39.92 3.53 18.70
C GLN A 251 -41.07 4.51 19.03
N SER A 252 -41.72 5.08 18.01
CA SER A 252 -43.05 5.68 18.13
C SER A 252 -44.12 4.68 18.57
N HIS A 253 -43.90 3.36 18.52
CA HIS A 253 -44.88 2.31 18.82
C HIS A 253 -44.36 1.30 19.87
N LYS A 254 -44.64 1.57 21.16
CA LYS A 254 -44.77 0.69 22.36
C LYS A 254 -43.72 -0.39 22.72
N ASP A 255 -43.26 -0.31 23.98
CA ASP A 255 -42.96 -1.37 24.97
C ASP A 255 -42.25 -2.66 24.51
N ALA A 256 -41.22 -2.58 23.66
CA ALA A 256 -40.33 -3.71 23.39
C ALA A 256 -39.05 -3.64 24.25
N ASP A 257 -38.58 -4.78 24.74
CA ASP A 257 -37.37 -4.93 25.56
C ASP A 257 -36.14 -4.26 24.94
N GLU A 258 -35.71 -3.17 25.56
CA GLU A 258 -34.69 -2.26 25.05
C GLU A 258 -33.33 -2.95 24.78
N LEU A 259 -32.91 -3.85 25.66
CA LEU A 259 -31.62 -4.54 25.59
C LEU A 259 -31.48 -5.46 24.37
N TRP A 260 -32.54 -6.17 23.98
CA TRP A 260 -32.49 -7.11 22.85
C TRP A 260 -32.37 -6.38 21.51
N SER A 261 -33.03 -5.23 21.40
CA SER A 261 -32.95 -4.35 20.22
C SER A 261 -31.51 -3.84 20.00
N TRP A 262 -30.81 -3.46 21.06
CA TRP A 262 -29.41 -3.03 20.98
C TRP A 262 -28.46 -4.15 20.53
N ILE A 263 -28.64 -5.37 21.05
CA ILE A 263 -27.81 -6.53 20.65
C ILE A 263 -28.03 -6.87 19.18
N GLN A 264 -29.28 -6.88 18.71
CA GLN A 264 -29.59 -7.12 17.29
C GLN A 264 -28.99 -6.04 16.39
N LEU A 265 -29.04 -4.78 16.81
CA LEU A 265 -28.45 -3.65 16.10
C LEU A 265 -26.92 -3.83 15.97
N ILE A 266 -26.22 -4.08 17.08
CA ILE A 266 -24.78 -4.32 17.05
C ILE A 266 -24.44 -5.56 16.20
N GLY A 267 -25.21 -6.64 16.33
CA GLY A 267 -25.01 -7.86 15.57
C GLY A 267 -25.15 -7.64 14.06
N ILE A 268 -26.27 -7.08 13.61
CA ILE A 268 -26.55 -6.89 12.17
C ILE A 268 -25.57 -5.87 11.55
N SER A 269 -25.22 -4.80 12.28
CA SER A 269 -24.22 -3.82 11.80
C SER A 269 -22.83 -4.43 11.63
N ALA A 270 -22.38 -5.27 12.58
CA ALA A 270 -21.13 -6.02 12.45
C ALA A 270 -21.16 -7.01 11.28
N PHE A 271 -22.24 -7.77 11.14
CA PHE A 271 -22.41 -8.74 10.05
C PHE A 271 -22.41 -8.06 8.68
N GLY A 272 -23.10 -6.93 8.51
CA GLY A 272 -23.09 -6.23 7.23
C GLY A 272 -21.75 -5.56 6.91
N GLY A 273 -20.97 -5.15 7.92
CA GLY A 273 -19.57 -4.75 7.73
C GLY A 273 -18.69 -5.89 7.18
N ILE A 274 -18.86 -7.11 7.71
CA ILE A 274 -18.15 -8.32 7.26
C ILE A 274 -18.57 -8.76 5.85
N LEU A 275 -19.85 -8.60 5.49
CA LEU A 275 -20.38 -9.00 4.19
C LEU A 275 -20.12 -7.99 3.07
N SER A 276 -19.72 -6.76 3.39
CA SER A 276 -19.44 -5.70 2.41
C SER A 276 -18.41 -6.09 1.33
N PRO A 277 -17.26 -6.73 1.65
CA PRO A 277 -16.33 -7.22 0.64
C PRO A 277 -16.96 -8.23 -0.34
N PHE A 278 -17.80 -9.14 0.17
CA PHE A 278 -18.48 -10.13 -0.67
C PHE A 278 -19.47 -9.48 -1.65
N ALA A 279 -20.17 -8.42 -1.22
CA ALA A 279 -21.06 -7.68 -2.10
C ALA A 279 -20.31 -7.02 -3.26
N LYS A 280 -19.11 -6.48 -2.98
CA LYS A 280 -18.24 -5.92 -4.02
C LYS A 280 -17.79 -6.98 -5.02
N ASP A 281 -17.39 -8.15 -4.54
CA ASP A 281 -16.95 -9.24 -5.41
C ASP A 281 -18.11 -9.77 -6.26
N LEU A 282 -19.32 -9.88 -5.69
CA LEU A 282 -20.53 -10.25 -6.41
C LEU A 282 -20.89 -9.23 -7.50
N VAL A 283 -20.85 -7.93 -7.18
CA VAL A 283 -21.10 -6.86 -8.16
C VAL A 283 -20.06 -6.89 -9.29
N SER A 284 -18.79 -7.12 -8.96
CA SER A 284 -17.71 -7.22 -9.96
C SER A 284 -17.91 -8.44 -10.87
N ALA A 285 -18.32 -9.57 -10.31
CA ALA A 285 -18.65 -10.77 -11.08
C ALA A 285 -19.87 -10.54 -12.00
N LEU A 286 -20.92 -9.88 -11.51
CA LEU A 286 -22.11 -9.54 -12.30
C LEU A 286 -21.78 -8.57 -13.44
N GLN A 287 -20.94 -7.56 -13.18
CA GLN A 287 -20.48 -6.64 -14.23
C GLN A 287 -19.66 -7.36 -15.31
N LYS A 288 -18.85 -8.34 -14.93
CA LYS A 288 -18.08 -9.16 -15.88
C LYS A 288 -18.99 -10.00 -16.78
N VAL A 289 -20.06 -10.59 -16.24
CA VAL A 289 -21.06 -11.35 -17.01
C VAL A 289 -21.88 -10.45 -17.93
N LYS A 290 -22.20 -9.22 -17.51
CA LYS A 290 -22.94 -8.27 -18.34
C LYS A 290 -22.15 -7.77 -19.55
N ASN A 291 -20.83 -7.67 -19.42
CA ASN A 291 -19.95 -7.08 -20.44
C ASN A 291 -19.26 -8.12 -21.34
N GLY A 292 -19.44 -9.41 -21.09
CA GLY A 292 -18.92 -10.51 -21.90
C GLY A 292 -20.03 -11.20 -22.68
#